data_AF-A0A8H6E6H1-F1
#
_entry.id   AF-A0A8H6E6H1-F1
#
_cell.length_a   1.000
_cell.length_b   1.000
_cell.length_c   1.000
_cell.angle_alpha   90.00
_cell.angle_beta   90.00
_cell.angle_gamma   90.00
#
_symmetry.space_group_name_H-M   'P 1'
#
loop_
_entity.id
_entity.type
_entity.pdbx_description
1 polymer ?
#
loop_
_entity_poly.entity_id
_entity_poly.type
_entity_poly.pdbx_seq_one_letter_code
_entity_poly.pdbx_strand_id
1 'polypeptide(L)' 'MTGYGTGTECNEDCTRTIAAQKYVDTKITLAEADETFGNTISSAGGATYSGLTSSEGGKMWQIKSINVPAMS' A
#
# COMPACT_ATOMS: atom_id res chain seq x y z
N MET A 1 6.13 10.01 2.59
CA MET A 1 4.83 9.57 2.03
C MET A 1 4.95 8.09 1.70
N THR A 2 4.23 7.24 2.40
CA THR A 2 4.08 5.80 2.10
C THR A 2 2.84 5.64 1.22
N GLY A 3 3.04 5.74 -0.10
CA GLY A 3 1.99 5.61 -1.10
C GLY A 3 2.06 4.28 -1.85
N TYR A 4 0.91 3.66 -2.11
CA TYR A 4 0.83 2.54 -3.04
C TYR A 4 0.72 3.08 -4.47
N GLY A 5 1.60 2.62 -5.37
CA GLY A 5 1.56 2.97 -6.79
C GLY A 5 2.58 4.01 -7.28
N THR A 6 3.57 4.41 -6.48
CA THR A 6 4.72 5.20 -6.99
C THR A 6 6.08 4.84 -6.40
N GLY A 7 6.18 4.23 -5.22
CA GLY A 7 7.48 4.01 -4.55
C GLY A 7 8.03 2.58 -4.55
N THR A 8 7.17 1.56 -4.43
CA THR A 8 7.65 0.18 -4.21
C THR A 8 8.08 -0.54 -5.50
N GLU A 9 7.60 -0.10 -6.65
CA GLU A 9 7.84 -0.80 -7.93
C GLU A 9 8.74 -0.01 -8.89
N CYS A 10 8.96 1.29 -8.66
CA CYS A 10 9.67 2.14 -9.61
C CYS A 10 10.14 3.45 -8.97
N ASN A 11 11.45 3.60 -8.73
CA ASN A 11 11.98 4.83 -8.17
C ASN A 11 12.29 5.88 -9.27
N GLU A 12 12.71 5.46 -10.47
CA GLU A 12 12.95 6.28 -11.69
C GLU A 12 13.27 5.37 -12.90
N ASP A 13 13.00 5.80 -14.14
CA ASP A 13 13.33 5.13 -15.42
C ASP A 13 13.02 3.62 -15.54
N CYS A 14 11.97 3.14 -14.87
CA CYS A 14 11.52 1.76 -15.04
C CYS A 14 10.44 1.64 -16.13
N THR A 15 10.38 0.46 -16.75
CA THR A 15 9.15 -0.01 -17.40
C THR A 15 8.19 -0.39 -16.27
N ARG A 16 7.12 0.39 -16.12
CA ARG A 16 6.09 0.18 -15.11
C ARG A 16 5.38 -1.17 -15.32
N THR A 17 4.39 -1.47 -14.48
CA THR A 17 3.67 -2.74 -14.52
C THR A 17 3.02 -3.03 -15.88
N ILE A 18 3.51 -4.05 -16.60
CA ILE A 18 2.91 -4.48 -17.89
C ILE A 18 1.54 -5.18 -17.71
N ALA A 19 1.23 -5.62 -16.49
CA ALA A 19 -0.01 -6.28 -16.11
C ALA A 19 -0.44 -5.81 -14.71
N ALA A 20 -1.73 -5.92 -14.40
CA ALA A 20 -2.23 -5.56 -13.08
C ALA A 20 -1.63 -6.47 -11.99
N GLN A 21 -1.15 -5.86 -10.91
CA GLN A 21 -0.65 -6.56 -9.74
C GLN A 21 -1.66 -6.51 -8.60
N LYS A 22 -1.77 -7.61 -7.87
CA LYS A 22 -2.67 -7.73 -6.72
C LYS A 22 -1.91 -8.24 -5.50
N TYR A 23 -1.94 -7.46 -4.43
CA TYR A 23 -1.47 -7.88 -3.11
C TYR A 23 -2.71 -8.17 -2.25
N VAL A 24 -2.73 -9.33 -1.60
CA VAL A 24 -3.85 -9.79 -0.78
C VAL A 24 -3.37 -10.08 0.64
N ASP A 25 -4.21 -9.77 1.62
CA ASP A 25 -3.97 -10.01 3.04
C ASP A 25 -2.62 -9.46 3.53
N THR A 26 -2.25 -8.27 3.05
CA THR A 26 -1.03 -7.57 3.43
C THR A 26 -1.06 -7.23 4.92
N LYS A 27 0.02 -7.57 5.62
CA LYS A 27 0.23 -7.25 7.05
C LYS A 27 1.44 -6.34 7.20
N ILE A 28 1.28 -5.30 8.01
CA ILE A 28 2.34 -4.34 8.34
C ILE A 28 2.45 -4.29 9.86
N THR A 29 3.65 -4.57 10.37
CA THR A 29 3.98 -4.44 11.79
C THR A 29 4.90 -3.25 11.95
N LEU A 30 4.48 -2.27 12.72
CA LEU A 30 5.29 -1.11 13.07
C LEU A 30 6.23 -1.46 14.24
N ALA A 31 7.38 -0.79 14.30
CA ALA A 31 8.31 -0.94 15.43
C ALA A 31 7.64 -0.53 16.75
N GLU A 32 6.85 0.55 16.71
CA GLU A 32 6.06 1.09 17.81
C GLU A 32 4.63 1.37 17.36
N ALA A 33 3.71 1.46 18.31
CA ALA A 33 2.29 1.69 18.04
C ALA A 33 2.07 3.13 17.53
N ASP A 34 1.33 3.27 16.42
CA ASP A 34 0.92 4.57 15.85
C ASP A 34 -0.48 4.45 15.25
N GLU A 35 -1.49 4.99 15.94
CA GLU A 35 -2.87 4.98 15.47
C GLU A 35 -3.10 5.90 14.25
N THR A 36 -2.19 6.84 14.01
CA THR A 36 -2.29 7.82 12.92
C THR A 36 -1.67 7.33 11.61
N PHE A 37 -0.93 6.21 11.62
CA PHE A 37 -0.29 5.66 10.44
C PHE A 37 -1.25 5.46 9.26
N GLY A 38 -2.47 4.97 9.53
CA GLY A 38 -3.51 4.79 8.51
C GLY A 38 -3.92 6.08 7.79
N ASN A 39 -3.78 7.24 8.43
CA ASN A 39 -4.07 8.54 7.83
C ASN A 39 -3.01 8.96 6.80
N THR A 40 -1.85 8.31 6.80
CA THR A 40 -0.75 8.62 5.87
C THR A 40 -0.86 7.87 4.54
N ILE A 41 -1.78 6.91 4.44
CA ILE A 41 -1.95 6.14 3.20
C ILE A 41 -2.41 7.07 2.08
N SER A 42 -1.64 7.04 0.99
CA SER A 42 -2.02 7.62 -0.28
C SER A 42 -1.95 6.58 -1.38
N SER A 43 -2.70 6.82 -2.44
CA SER A 43 -2.69 6.00 -3.66
C SER A 43 -2.36 6.87 -4.85
N ALA A 44 -1.56 6.35 -5.78
CA ALA A 44 -1.17 7.02 -7.01
C ALA A 44 -1.16 6.02 -8.17
N GLY A 45 -1.05 6.51 -9.42
CA GLY A 45 -0.98 5.64 -10.60
C GLY A 45 -2.21 4.75 -10.82
N GLY A 46 -3.39 5.15 -10.32
CA GLY A 46 -4.62 4.36 -10.38
C GLY A 46 -4.66 3.18 -9.41
N ALA A 47 -3.69 3.06 -8.49
CA ALA A 47 -3.73 2.07 -7.44
C ALA A 47 -4.95 2.28 -6.53
N THR A 48 -5.52 1.18 -6.06
CA THR A 48 -6.63 1.19 -5.10
C THR A 48 -6.36 0.18 -4.01
N TYR A 49 -6.93 0.39 -2.83
CA TYR A 49 -6.87 -0.56 -1.72
C TYR A 49 -8.21 -0.65 -1.01
N SER A 50 -8.40 -1.72 -0.24
CA SER A 50 -9.61 -1.91 0.56
C SER A 50 -9.32 -2.70 1.84
N GLY A 51 -10.20 -2.56 2.83
CA GLY A 51 -10.12 -3.31 4.08
C GLY A 51 -8.89 -2.97 4.91
N LEU A 52 -8.55 -1.68 5.00
CA LEU A 52 -7.55 -1.19 5.95
C LEU A 52 -8.12 -1.31 7.36
N THR A 53 -7.41 -2.02 8.22
CA THR A 53 -7.77 -2.17 9.65
C THR A 53 -6.51 -2.12 10.51
N SER A 54 -6.63 -1.61 11.74
CA SER A 54 -5.57 -1.64 12.73
C SER A 54 -5.94 -2.47 13.95
N SER A 55 -4.91 -2.94 14.66
CA SER A 55 -4.99 -3.66 15.92
C SER A 55 -3.77 -3.32 16.78
N GLU A 56 -3.76 -3.76 18.03
CA GLU A 56 -2.66 -3.50 18.97
C GLU A 56 -2.32 -2.00 19.12
N GLY A 57 -3.35 -1.15 19.23
CA GLY A 57 -3.17 0.30 19.36
C GLY A 57 -2.51 0.97 18.14
N GLY A 58 -2.67 0.40 16.95
CA GLY A 58 -2.01 0.92 15.75
C GLY A 58 -0.60 0.37 15.51
N LYS A 59 -0.18 -0.69 16.21
CA LYS A 59 1.09 -1.37 15.92
C LYS A 59 0.98 -2.37 14.76
N MET A 60 -0.19 -3.00 14.61
CA MET A 60 -0.45 -4.00 13.59
C MET A 60 -1.53 -3.51 12.62
N TRP A 61 -1.20 -3.47 11.33
CA TRP A 61 -2.10 -3.04 10.26
C TRP A 61 -2.32 -4.15 9.24
N GLN A 62 -3.54 -4.25 8.75
CA GLN A 62 -3.96 -5.20 7.72
C GLN A 62 -4.63 -4.46 6.57
N ILE A 63 -4.32 -4.89 5.35
CA ILE A 63 -4.97 -4.41 4.13
C ILE A 63 -5.43 -5.64 3.35
N LYS A 64 -6.74 -5.80 3.22
CA LYS A 64 -7.34 -6.97 2.57
C LYS A 64 -6.90 -7.12 1.11
N SER A 65 -6.89 -6.03 0.37
CA SER A 65 -6.50 -6.04 -1.04
C SER A 65 -5.90 -4.71 -1.45
N ILE A 66 -4.82 -4.78 -2.23
CA ILE A 66 -4.24 -3.67 -2.98
C ILE A 66 -4.21 -4.08 -4.44
N ASN A 67 -4.72 -3.23 -5.33
CA ASN A 67 -4.72 -3.42 -6.77
C ASN A 67 -3.92 -2.30 -7.42
N VAL A 68 -2.85 -2.67 -8.12
CA VAL A 68 -2.06 -1.76 -8.95
C VAL A 68 -2.38 -2.09 -10.41
N PRO A 69 -2.96 -1.17 -11.20
CA PRO A 69 -3.28 -1.45 -12.59
C PRO A 69 -2.00 -1.65 -13.43
N ALA A 70 -2.18 -2.20 -14.64
CA ALA A 70 -1.12 -2.10 -15.65
C ALA A 70 -0.91 -0.61 -15.98
N MET A 71 0.35 -0.19 -16.04
CA MET A 71 0.72 1.19 -16.28
C MET A 71 1.32 1.31 -17.69
N SER A 72 0.64 2.09 -18.53
CA SER A 72 1.02 2.45 -19.91
C SER A 72 2.06 3.56 -19.94
#